data_AF-A0A6J4RH04-F1
#
_entry.id   AF-A0A6J4RH04-F1
#
_cell.length_a   1.000
_cell.length_b   1.000
_cell.length_c   1.000
_cell.angle_alpha   90.00
_cell.angle_beta   90.00
_cell.angle_gamma   90.00
#
_symmetry.space_group_name_H-M   'P 1'
#
loop_
_entity.id
_entity.type
_entity.pdbx_description
1 polymer ?
#
loop_
_entity_poly.entity_id
_entity_poly.type
_entity_poly.pdbx_seq_one_letter_code
_entity_poly.pdbx_strand_id
1 'polypeptide(L)' 'RAWGPEYADAEHYLKVFVGRLRRKLDRPGLPRYIESERGIGYRFVPRDH' A
#
# COMPACT_ATOMS: atom_id res chain seq x y z
N ARG A 1 14.11 1.25 7.29
CA ARG A 1 12.76 1.17 7.91
C ARG A 1 11.94 2.30 7.31
N ALA A 2 10.89 2.01 6.53
CA ALA A 2 10.27 3.00 5.64
C ALA A 2 9.38 4.03 6.37
N TRP A 3 8.97 3.73 7.62
CA TRP A 3 8.18 4.63 8.45
C TRP A 3 8.73 4.52 9.88
N GLY A 4 9.08 5.66 10.48
CA GLY A 4 9.65 5.74 11.83
C GLY A 4 8.66 5.34 12.93
N PRO A 5 9.14 5.16 14.17
CA PRO A 5 8.31 4.76 15.31
C PRO A 5 7.18 5.76 15.63
N GLU A 6 7.29 7.02 15.21
CA GLU A 6 6.23 8.03 15.30
C GLU A 6 4.98 7.73 14.45
N TYR A 7 5.02 6.74 13.55
CA TYR A 7 3.92 6.35 12.67
C TYR A 7 3.17 5.08 13.13
N ALA A 8 3.37 4.60 14.38
CA ALA A 8 2.67 3.41 14.88
C ALA A 8 1.13 3.55 14.85
N ASP A 9 0.58 4.69 15.28
CA ASP A 9 -0.86 5.00 15.14
C ASP A 9 -1.28 5.23 13.69
N ALA A 10 -0.34 5.65 12.84
CA ALA A 10 -0.58 5.82 11.42
C ALA A 10 -0.73 4.50 10.67
N GLU A 11 -0.40 3.34 11.26
CA GLU A 11 -0.63 2.03 10.65
C GLU A 11 -2.12 1.80 10.35
N HIS A 12 -3.00 2.19 11.28
CA HIS A 12 -4.45 2.10 11.10
C HIS A 12 -4.92 2.98 9.93
N TYR A 13 -4.43 4.22 9.88
CA TYR A 13 -4.73 5.16 8.80
C TYR A 13 -4.17 4.70 7.45
N LEU A 14 -2.97 4.13 7.43
CA LEU A 14 -2.30 3.65 6.23
C LEU A 14 -3.09 2.53 5.58
N LYS A 15 -3.61 1.58 6.36
CA LYS A 15 -4.47 0.51 5.86
C LYS A 15 -5.76 1.05 5.23
N VAL A 16 -6.40 2.04 5.85
CA VAL A 16 -7.62 2.70 5.32
C VAL A 16 -7.31 3.43 4.01
N PHE A 17 -6.23 4.20 3.96
CA PHE A 17 -5.81 4.93 2.76
C PHE A 17 -5.45 3.97 1.62
N VAL A 18 -4.67 2.93 1.89
CA VAL A 18 -4.33 1.90 0.89
C VAL A 18 -5.58 1.20 0.39
N GLY A 19 -6.54 0.86 1.25
CA GLY A 19 -7.81 0.29 0.82
C GLY A 19 -8.61 1.22 -0.11
N ARG A 20 -8.62 2.54 0.16
CA ARG A 20 -9.22 3.55 -0.73
C ARG A 20 -8.49 3.66 -2.06
N LEU A 21 -7.16 3.60 -2.07
CA LEU A 21 -6.35 3.64 -3.30
C LEU A 21 -6.58 2.40 -4.17
N ARG A 22 -6.54 1.20 -3.59
CA ARG A 22 -6.81 -0.05 -4.31
C ARG A 22 -8.18 -0.05 -4.96
N ARG A 23 -9.22 0.45 -4.29
CA ARG A 23 -10.55 0.58 -4.91
C ARG A 23 -10.57 1.50 -6.14
N LYS A 24 -9.67 2.48 -6.24
CA LYS A 24 -9.55 3.36 -7.41
C LYS A 24 -8.68 2.75 -8.52
N LEU A 25 -7.66 1.97 -8.14
CA LEU A 25 -6.59 1.52 -9.03
C LEU A 25 -6.70 0.05 -9.45
N ASP A 26 -7.12 -0.85 -8.57
CA ASP A 26 -7.30 -2.27 -8.85
C ASP A 26 -8.56 -2.47 -9.70
N ARG A 27 -8.37 -2.94 -10.94
CA ARG A 27 -9.45 -3.41 -11.82
C ARG A 27 -9.10 -4.80 -12.36
N PRO A 28 -10.10 -5.66 -12.65
CA PRO A 28 -9.84 -6.94 -13.30
C PRO A 28 -9.06 -6.75 -14.60
N GLY A 29 -7.99 -7.53 -14.78
CA GLY A 29 -7.10 -7.42 -15.96
C GLY A 29 -6.05 -6.31 -15.89
N LEU A 30 -6.02 -5.50 -14.82
CA LEU A 30 -4.94 -4.55 -14.56
C LEU A 30 -3.96 -5.08 -13.49
N PRO A 31 -2.66 -4.76 -13.60
CA PRO A 31 -1.69 -5.10 -12.57
C PRO A 31 -1.99 -4.34 -11.27
N ARG A 32 -1.69 -4.98 -10.15
CA ARG A 32 -1.84 -4.39 -8.82
C ARG A 32 -0.66 -3.48 -8.52
N TYR A 33 -0.92 -2.20 -8.29
CA TYR A 33 0.12 -1.19 -8.01
C TYR A 33 0.61 -1.19 -6.55
N ILE A 34 -0.15 -1.81 -5.65
CA ILE A 34 0.16 -1.83 -4.22
C ILE A 34 0.11 -3.27 -3.71
N GLU A 35 1.25 -3.75 -3.21
CA GLU A 35 1.38 -5.07 -2.61
C GLU A 35 1.53 -4.98 -1.10
N SER A 36 1.02 -5.99 -0.40
CA SER A 36 1.13 -6.12 1.05
C SER A 36 2.34 -6.98 1.39
N GLU A 37 3.30 -6.43 2.13
CA GLU A 37 4.52 -7.11 2.55
C GLU A 37 4.45 -7.43 4.04
N ARG A 38 4.37 -8.72 4.38
CA ARG A 38 4.17 -9.19 5.75
C ARG A 38 5.32 -8.72 6.65
N GLY A 39 4.97 -8.12 7.79
CA GLY A 39 5.93 -7.63 8.78
C GLY A 39 6.66 -6.33 8.39
N ILE A 40 6.38 -5.77 7.19
CA ILE A 40 7.07 -4.59 6.67
C ILE A 40 6.07 -3.47 6.31
N GLY A 41 4.94 -3.79 5.68
CA GLY A 41 3.90 -2.82 5.33
C GLY A 41 3.40 -2.96 3.90
N TYR A 42 3.35 -1.85 3.16
CA TYR A 42 2.90 -1.83 1.76
C TYR A 42 4.04 -1.40 0.85
N ARG A 43 4.11 -2.00 -0.33
CA ARG A 43 5.09 -1.69 -1.37
C ARG A 43 4.37 -1.18 -2.61
N PHE A 44 4.85 -0.07 -3.15
CA PHE A 44 4.41 0.40 -4.47
C PHE A 44 5.19 -0.35 -5.54
N VAL A 45 4.48 -0.93 -6.49
CA VAL A 45 5.06 -1.62 -7.65
C VAL A 45 4.72 -0.78 -8.88
N PRO A 46 5.63 0.11 -9.32
CA PRO A 46 5.45 0.84 -10.55
C PRO A 46 5.43 -0.13 -11.73
N ARG A 47 4.74 0.26 -12.81
CA ARG A 47 4.97 -0.40 -14.10
C ARG A 47 6.35 0.03 -14.57
N ASP A 48 7.31 -0.88 -14.58
CA ASP A 48 8.48 -0.70 -15.42
C ASP A 48 7.97 -0.56 -16.86
N HIS A 49 8.39 0.53 -17.50
CA HIS A 49 8.08 0.84 -18.90
C HIS A 49 9.19 0.29 -19.79
#